data_AF-X5DJ48-F1
#
_entry.id   AF-X5DJ48-F1
#
_cell.length_a   1.000
_cell.length_b   1.000
_cell.length_c   1.000
_cell.angle_alpha   90.00
_cell.angle_beta   90.00
_cell.angle_gamma   90.00
#
_symmetry.space_group_name_H-M   'P 1'
#
loop_
_entity.id
_entity.type
_entity.pdbx_description
1 polymer ?
#
loop_
_entity_poly.entity_id
_entity_poly.type
_entity_poly.pdbx_seq_one_letter_code
_entity_poly.pdbx_strand_id
1 'polypeptide(L)'
;MKKLLFKEEQEFDKRWLWLLMLVAVFAVAIPFFRGIYFLTAENPPGDNLMTTGGLIVTGVTVLVLVVIFALMFRAKLKTKITEDKLYICFPPLVWKLKAFDPSEIEKYEIRRYHPNREYGGRGIKRRLRKGTAWTVTGRIGLQLYMKNGKRFLIGTQKQQALEHAMHKLMEKED
;
A
#
# COMPACT_ATOMS: atom_id res chain seq x y z
N MET A 1 29.51 -3.84 1.24
CA MET A 1 28.04 -3.99 1.17
C MET A 1 27.68 -5.29 1.88
N LYS A 2 26.77 -5.26 2.87
CA LYS A 2 26.35 -6.46 3.61
C LYS A 2 25.57 -7.41 2.70
N LYS A 3 25.76 -8.72 2.83
CA LYS A 3 25.19 -9.72 1.91
C LYS A 3 23.66 -9.66 1.94
N LEU A 4 23.07 -9.68 0.74
CA LEU A 4 21.62 -9.68 0.55
C LEU A 4 21.12 -11.12 0.60
N LEU A 5 20.22 -11.42 1.54
CA LEU A 5 19.60 -12.75 1.66
C LEU A 5 18.26 -12.82 0.93
N PHE A 6 17.49 -11.73 0.97
CA PHE A 6 16.18 -11.67 0.31
C PHE A 6 15.79 -10.24 -0.08
N LYS A 7 15.08 -10.14 -1.21
CA LYS A 7 14.44 -8.89 -1.64
C LYS A 7 13.12 -9.21 -2.35
N GLU A 8 12.07 -8.53 -1.93
CA GLU A 8 10.75 -8.57 -2.55
C GLU A 8 10.17 -7.16 -2.66
N GLU A 9 9.62 -6.84 -3.82
CA GLU A 9 8.84 -5.63 -4.04
C GLU A 9 7.44 -6.06 -4.50
N GLN A 10 6.40 -5.66 -3.77
CA GLN A 10 5.01 -5.96 -4.08
C GLN A 10 4.25 -4.68 -4.45
N GLU A 11 3.49 -4.77 -5.53
CA GLU A 11 2.63 -3.69 -6.03
C GLU A 11 1.16 -4.10 -5.97
N PHE A 12 0.27 -3.13 -5.91
CA PHE A 12 -1.18 -3.37 -5.99
C PHE A 12 -1.60 -3.67 -7.44
N ASP A 13 -1.29 -4.87 -7.95
CA ASP A 13 -1.67 -5.27 -9.31
C ASP A 13 -3.05 -5.95 -9.37
N LYS A 14 -4.11 -5.19 -9.05
CA LYS A 14 -5.47 -5.61 -9.36
C LYS A 14 -5.97 -4.83 -10.57
N ARG A 15 -5.69 -5.34 -11.78
CA ARG A 15 -6.09 -4.72 -13.06
C ARG A 15 -7.56 -4.26 -13.13
N TRP A 16 -8.48 -5.01 -12.52
CA TRP A 16 -9.89 -4.61 -12.46
C TRP A 16 -10.14 -3.37 -11.58
N LEU A 17 -9.35 -3.19 -10.51
CA LEU A 17 -9.43 -2.02 -9.65
C LEU A 17 -8.88 -0.78 -10.39
N TRP A 18 -7.83 -0.97 -11.21
CA TRP A 18 -7.33 0.06 -12.12
C TRP A 18 -8.39 0.52 -13.12
N LEU A 19 -9.10 -0.43 -13.73
CA LEU A 19 -10.21 -0.13 -14.64
C LEU A 19 -11.34 0.62 -13.93
N LEU A 20 -11.75 0.16 -12.74
CA LEU A 20 -12.81 0.81 -11.96
C LEU A 20 -12.43 2.23 -11.56
N MET A 21 -11.19 2.45 -11.11
CA MET A 21 -10.70 3.79 -10.81
C MET A 21 -10.66 4.69 -12.03
N LEU A 22 -10.24 4.17 -13.17
CA LEU A 22 -10.20 4.92 -14.43
C LEU A 22 -11.62 5.36 -14.83
N VAL A 23 -12.59 4.44 -14.77
CA VAL A 23 -14.01 4.76 -15.00
C VAL A 23 -14.51 5.83 -14.02
N ALA A 24 -14.18 5.72 -12.73
CA ALA A 24 -14.58 6.71 -11.73
C ALA A 24 -13.98 8.10 -11.99
N VAL A 25 -12.71 8.16 -12.42
CA VAL A 25 -12.06 9.43 -12.80
C VAL A 25 -12.76 10.02 -14.03
N PHE A 26 -13.00 9.24 -15.08
CA PHE A 26 -13.68 9.73 -16.29
C PHE A 26 -15.12 10.19 -16.01
N ALA A 27 -15.85 9.49 -15.15
CA ALA A 27 -17.22 9.84 -14.79
C ALA A 27 -17.33 11.25 -14.18
N VAL A 28 -16.30 11.72 -13.46
CA VAL A 28 -16.25 13.08 -12.87
C VAL A 28 -15.50 14.07 -13.76
N ALA A 29 -14.48 13.63 -14.49
CA ALA A 29 -13.68 14.49 -15.36
C ALA A 29 -14.47 14.99 -16.58
N ILE A 30 -15.27 14.13 -17.21
CA ILE A 30 -16.08 14.50 -18.39
C ILE A 30 -17.02 15.68 -18.09
N PRO A 31 -17.88 15.65 -17.04
CA PRO A 31 -18.73 16.80 -16.74
C PRO A 31 -17.92 18.03 -16.32
N PHE A 32 -16.79 17.87 -15.63
CA PHE A 32 -15.90 18.98 -15.27
C PHE A 32 -15.35 19.69 -16.52
N PHE A 33 -14.77 18.96 -17.47
CA PHE A 33 -14.24 19.53 -18.72
C PHE A 33 -15.34 20.13 -19.60
N ARG A 34 -16.52 19.49 -19.64
CA ARG A 34 -17.70 20.04 -20.32
C ARG A 34 -18.13 21.38 -19.71
N GLY A 35 -18.13 21.48 -18.37
CA GLY A 35 -18.42 22.72 -17.66
C GLY A 35 -17.42 23.84 -17.98
N ILE A 36 -16.11 23.53 -18.02
CA ILE A 36 -15.08 24.52 -18.41
C ILE A 36 -15.26 24.97 -19.86
N TYR A 37 -15.50 24.02 -20.78
CA TYR A 37 -15.72 24.33 -22.18
C TYR A 37 -16.90 25.29 -22.36
N PHE A 38 -18.02 25.04 -21.67
CA PHE A 38 -19.19 25.90 -21.79
C PHE A 38 -19.05 27.28 -21.12
N LEU A 39 -18.16 27.45 -20.14
CA LEU A 39 -17.82 28.78 -19.61
C LEU A 39 -17.02 29.63 -20.61
N THR A 40 -16.30 28.98 -21.52
CA THR A 40 -15.43 29.64 -22.51
C THR A 40 -16.06 29.69 -23.91
N ALA A 41 -17.18 29.01 -24.12
CA ALA A 41 -17.92 29.02 -25.38
C ALA A 41 -18.69 30.34 -25.56
N GLU A 42 -18.62 30.92 -26.75
CA GLU A 42 -19.33 32.17 -27.08
C GLU A 42 -20.86 31.99 -27.11
N ASN A 43 -21.35 30.80 -27.43
CA ASN A 43 -22.77 30.44 -27.45
C ASN A 43 -23.02 29.13 -26.68
N PRO A 44 -23.06 29.16 -25.34
CA PRO A 44 -23.35 27.96 -24.58
C PRO A 44 -24.81 27.51 -24.77
N PRO A 45 -25.09 26.19 -24.72
CA PRO A 45 -26.47 25.70 -24.69
C PRO A 45 -27.22 26.27 -23.49
N GLY A 46 -28.50 26.63 -23.66
CA GLY A 46 -29.33 27.23 -22.60
C GLY A 46 -29.51 26.36 -21.34
N ASP A 47 -29.31 25.04 -21.46
CA ASP A 47 -29.39 24.07 -20.36
C ASP A 47 -28.06 23.85 -19.63
N ASN A 48 -27.30 24.92 -19.38
CA ASN A 48 -26.09 24.84 -18.57
C ASN A 48 -26.44 24.65 -17.08
N LEU A 49 -26.65 23.40 -16.69
CA LEU A 49 -26.93 22.96 -15.32
C LEU A 49 -25.75 23.15 -14.34
N MET A 50 -24.57 23.58 -14.83
CA MET A 50 -23.34 23.60 -14.05
C MET A 50 -23.06 25.00 -13.47
N THR A 51 -23.32 25.15 -12.17
CA THR A 51 -23.01 26.37 -11.42
C THR A 51 -21.50 26.49 -11.14
N THR A 52 -21.02 27.70 -10.84
CA THR A 52 -19.63 27.95 -10.40
C THR A 52 -19.24 27.07 -9.20
N GLY A 53 -20.17 26.87 -8.25
CA GLY A 53 -19.96 25.95 -7.13
C GLY A 53 -19.81 24.49 -7.57
N GLY A 54 -20.63 24.04 -8.52
CA GLY A 54 -20.53 22.70 -9.11
C GLY A 54 -19.18 22.44 -9.79
N LEU A 55 -18.63 23.44 -10.50
CA LEU A 55 -17.30 23.38 -11.09
C LEU A 55 -16.18 23.23 -10.04
N ILE A 56 -16.24 24.01 -8.96
CA ILE A 56 -15.24 23.91 -7.88
C ILE A 56 -15.30 22.52 -7.23
N VAL A 57 -16.50 22.04 -6.88
CA VAL A 57 -16.67 20.73 -6.23
C VAL A 57 -16.17 19.60 -7.13
N THR A 58 -16.56 19.60 -8.41
CA THR A 58 -16.13 18.57 -9.37
C THR A 58 -14.63 18.65 -9.64
N GLY A 59 -14.06 19.85 -9.76
CA GLY A 59 -12.61 20.05 -9.93
C GLY A 59 -11.80 19.53 -8.75
N VAL A 60 -12.20 19.86 -7.51
CA VAL A 60 -11.58 19.33 -6.29
C VAL A 60 -11.71 17.81 -6.23
N THR A 61 -12.87 17.27 -6.61
CA THR A 61 -13.10 15.82 -6.63
C THR A 61 -12.18 15.12 -7.63
N VAL A 62 -12.04 15.63 -8.86
CA VAL A 62 -11.09 15.10 -9.86
C VAL A 62 -9.67 15.15 -9.32
N LEU A 63 -9.25 16.27 -8.74
CA LEU A 63 -7.90 16.42 -8.17
C LEU A 63 -7.64 15.36 -7.09
N VAL A 64 -8.57 15.17 -6.14
CA VAL A 64 -8.45 14.17 -5.08
C VAL A 64 -8.37 12.75 -5.65
N LEU A 65 -9.21 12.41 -6.63
CA LEU A 65 -9.18 11.09 -7.27
C LEU A 65 -7.87 10.82 -8.00
N VAL A 66 -7.34 11.81 -8.72
CA VAL A 66 -6.05 11.72 -9.41
C VAL A 66 -4.90 11.55 -8.42
N VAL A 67 -4.91 12.28 -7.29
CA VAL A 67 -3.91 12.13 -6.24
C VAL A 67 -3.96 10.73 -5.63
N ILE A 68 -5.16 10.23 -5.29
CA ILE A 68 -5.32 8.87 -4.75
C ILE A 68 -4.81 7.83 -5.76
N PHE A 69 -5.17 7.98 -7.04
CA PHE A 69 -4.72 7.10 -8.11
C PHE A 69 -3.19 7.08 -8.19
N ALA A 70 -2.56 8.25 -8.21
CA ALA A 70 -1.12 8.39 -8.28
C ALA A 70 -0.41 7.79 -7.05
N LEU A 71 -0.97 7.96 -5.85
CA LEU A 71 -0.45 7.37 -4.61
C LEU A 71 -0.56 5.84 -4.64
N MET A 72 -1.69 5.29 -5.07
CA MET A 72 -1.89 3.85 -5.20
C MET A 72 -0.98 3.24 -6.26
N PHE A 73 -0.75 3.94 -7.36
CA PHE A 73 0.08 3.46 -8.48
C PHE A 73 1.56 3.37 -8.08
N ARG A 74 2.01 4.31 -7.25
CA ARG A 74 3.37 4.34 -6.73
C ARG A 74 3.54 3.49 -5.46
N ALA A 75 2.47 2.97 -4.88
CA ALA A 75 2.54 2.24 -3.62
C ALA A 75 3.21 0.87 -3.79
N LYS A 76 4.39 0.70 -3.20
CA LYS A 76 5.16 -0.55 -3.28
C LYS A 76 5.62 -1.00 -1.90
N LEU A 77 5.24 -2.20 -1.48
CA LEU A 77 5.78 -2.80 -0.26
C LEU A 77 7.13 -3.43 -0.60
N LYS A 78 8.20 -2.88 -0.04
CA LYS A 78 9.56 -3.37 -0.21
C LYS A 78 10.00 -4.07 1.06
N THR A 79 10.32 -5.35 0.94
CA THR A 79 10.87 -6.19 2.00
C THR A 79 12.26 -6.61 1.61
N LYS A 80 13.24 -6.37 2.48
CA LYS A 80 14.64 -6.70 2.23
C LYS A 80 15.24 -7.32 3.49
N ILE A 81 15.86 -8.48 3.36
CA ILE A 81 16.61 -9.11 4.45
C ILE A 81 18.08 -9.12 4.06
N THR A 82 18.92 -8.52 4.90
CA THR A 82 20.38 -8.67 4.82
C THR A 82 20.83 -9.55 5.98
N GLU A 83 22.12 -9.93 6.01
CA GLU A 83 22.71 -10.73 7.10
C GLU A 83 22.63 -10.13 8.52
N ASP A 84 22.17 -8.89 8.67
CA ASP A 84 22.17 -8.23 9.97
C ASP A 84 20.80 -7.72 10.38
N LYS A 85 19.93 -7.32 9.43
CA LYS A 85 18.62 -6.72 9.75
C LYS A 85 17.58 -7.04 8.68
N LEU A 86 16.33 -7.06 9.11
CA LEU A 86 15.16 -7.06 8.25
C LEU A 86 14.70 -5.61 8.02
N TYR A 87 14.55 -5.23 6.77
CA TYR A 87 14.14 -3.89 6.35
C TYR A 87 12.80 -3.94 5.63
N ILE A 88 11.90 -3.06 6.03
CA ILE A 88 10.58 -2.88 5.42
C ILE A 88 10.37 -1.40 5.10
N CYS A 89 9.88 -1.13 3.90
CA CYS A 89 9.52 0.21 3.45
C CYS A 89 8.25 0.13 2.61
N PHE A 90 7.39 1.14 2.68
CA PHE A 90 6.15 1.16 1.90
C PHE A 90 5.88 2.55 1.28
N PRO A 91 6.76 3.03 0.39
CA PRO A 91 6.56 4.30 -0.30
C PRO A 91 5.30 4.24 -1.17
N PRO A 92 4.57 5.36 -1.37
CA PRO A 92 4.78 6.68 -0.76
C PRO A 92 4.07 6.85 0.61
N LEU A 93 3.42 5.80 1.15
CA LEU A 93 2.65 5.91 2.40
C LEU A 93 3.59 6.02 3.61
N VAL A 94 4.67 5.25 3.63
CA VAL A 94 5.72 5.29 4.65
C VAL A 94 7.07 5.24 3.97
N TRP A 95 7.73 6.40 3.93
CA TRP A 95 9.07 6.60 3.36
C TRP A 95 10.18 6.16 4.33
N LYS A 96 9.91 6.21 5.64
CA LYS A 96 10.88 5.82 6.67
C LYS A 96 11.12 4.32 6.57
N LEU A 97 12.37 3.95 6.27
CA LEU A 97 12.84 2.59 6.30
C LEU A 97 12.73 2.07 7.73
N LYS A 98 11.90 1.05 7.94
CA LYS A 98 11.82 0.38 9.23
C LYS A 98 12.77 -0.81 9.23
N ALA A 99 13.79 -0.75 10.07
CA ALA A 99 14.71 -1.85 10.31
C ALA A 99 14.29 -2.59 11.58
N PHE A 100 14.40 -3.90 11.55
CA PHE A 100 14.23 -4.80 12.69
C PHE A 100 15.57 -5.48 12.93
N ASP A 101 16.09 -5.31 14.14
CA ASP A 101 17.27 -6.02 14.60
C ASP A 101 16.86 -7.45 14.99
N PRO A 102 17.59 -8.49 14.58
CA PRO A 102 17.35 -9.87 15.00
C PRO A 102 17.23 -9.98 16.52
N SER A 103 18.05 -9.22 17.25
CA SER A 103 18.08 -9.18 18.71
C SER A 103 16.80 -8.69 19.37
N GLU A 104 15.96 -7.96 18.63
CA GLU A 104 14.66 -7.50 19.11
C GLU A 104 13.52 -8.49 18.80
N ILE A 105 13.76 -9.48 17.94
CA ILE A 105 12.80 -10.49 17.53
C ILE A 105 12.82 -11.61 18.57
N GLU A 106 11.68 -11.82 19.23
CA GLU A 106 11.50 -12.92 20.17
C GLU A 106 11.15 -14.21 19.42
N LYS A 107 10.26 -14.10 18.42
CA LYS A 107 9.83 -15.22 17.60
C LYS A 107 9.37 -14.72 16.23
N TYR A 108 9.59 -15.53 15.20
CA TYR A 108 8.97 -15.35 13.90
C TYR A 108 8.18 -16.58 13.48
N GLU A 109 7.17 -16.39 12.64
CA GLU A 109 6.37 -17.47 12.07
C GLU A 109 5.89 -17.08 10.68
N ILE A 110 5.99 -17.98 9.73
CA ILE A 110 5.30 -17.83 8.45
C ILE A 110 3.92 -18.46 8.58
N ARG A 111 2.88 -17.64 8.42
CA ARG A 111 1.51 -18.09 8.60
C ARG A 111 0.58 -17.61 7.51
N ARG A 112 -0.53 -18.34 7.36
CA ARG A 112 -1.69 -17.88 6.60
C ARG A 112 -2.50 -16.91 7.46
N TYR A 113 -2.94 -15.80 6.87
CA TYR A 113 -3.73 -14.77 7.54
C TYR A 113 -4.90 -14.30 6.65
N HIS A 114 -5.89 -13.68 7.29
CA HIS A 114 -7.05 -13.09 6.62
C HIS A 114 -7.01 -11.56 6.70
N PRO A 115 -6.59 -10.84 5.64
CA PRO A 115 -6.43 -9.39 5.66
C PRO A 115 -7.68 -8.64 6.16
N ASN A 116 -8.86 -9.00 5.65
CA ASN A 116 -10.11 -8.31 5.97
C ASN A 116 -10.58 -8.61 7.40
N ARG A 117 -10.54 -9.88 7.84
CA ARG A 117 -11.03 -10.29 9.17
C ARG A 117 -10.08 -9.88 10.30
N GLU A 118 -8.77 -9.98 10.09
CA GLU A 118 -7.80 -9.73 11.16
C GLU A 118 -7.36 -8.27 11.25
N TYR A 119 -7.20 -7.60 10.10
CA TYR A 119 -6.60 -6.26 10.04
C TYR A 119 -7.52 -5.21 9.41
N GLY A 120 -8.69 -5.60 8.89
CA GLY A 120 -9.63 -4.70 8.25
C GLY A 120 -9.18 -4.22 6.86
N GLY A 121 -8.46 -5.06 6.13
CA GLY A 121 -8.10 -4.82 4.74
C GLY A 121 -6.61 -4.95 4.47
N ARG A 122 -6.16 -4.33 3.39
CA ARG A 122 -4.78 -4.33 2.90
C ARG A 122 -4.14 -2.96 3.07
N GLY A 123 -2.83 -2.89 2.89
CA GLY A 123 -2.03 -1.71 3.14
C GLY A 123 -1.36 -1.76 4.51
N ILE A 124 -1.24 -0.58 5.13
CA ILE A 124 -0.72 -0.42 6.49
C ILE A 124 -1.91 -0.38 7.44
N LYS A 125 -2.02 -1.39 8.30
CA LYS A 125 -3.12 -1.49 9.27
C LYS A 125 -2.58 -1.69 10.66
N ARG A 126 -3.08 -0.90 11.61
CA ARG A 126 -2.76 -1.05 13.04
C ARG A 126 -4.01 -1.51 13.78
N ARG A 127 -3.85 -2.56 14.58
CA ARG A 127 -4.89 -3.14 15.43
C ARG A 127 -4.33 -3.32 16.83
N LEU A 128 -5.11 -2.94 17.84
CA LEU A 128 -4.66 -2.95 19.24
C LEU A 128 -4.15 -4.34 19.67
N ARG A 129 -4.92 -5.41 19.36
CA ARG A 129 -4.59 -6.80 19.74
C ARG A 129 -3.68 -7.55 18.75
N LYS A 130 -3.72 -7.18 17.46
CA LYS A 130 -3.04 -7.92 16.37
C LYS A 130 -1.76 -7.25 15.88
N GLY A 131 -1.44 -6.06 16.40
CA GLY A 131 -0.26 -5.29 16.02
C GLY A 131 -0.41 -4.58 14.68
N THR A 132 0.70 -4.39 13.99
CA THR A 132 0.76 -3.66 12.71
C THR A 132 1.00 -4.63 11.56
N ALA A 133 0.17 -4.56 10.53
CA ALA A 133 0.33 -5.33 9.30
C ALA A 133 0.72 -4.43 8.13
N TRP A 134 1.73 -4.85 7.37
CA TRP A 134 2.11 -4.32 6.05
C TRP A 134 1.81 -5.38 5.00
N THR A 135 0.77 -5.15 4.22
CA THR A 135 0.26 -6.17 3.28
C THR A 135 -0.16 -5.52 1.97
N VAL A 136 0.09 -6.21 0.85
CA VAL A 136 -0.35 -5.79 -0.49
C VAL A 136 -1.20 -6.88 -1.11
N THR A 137 -0.59 -8.06 -1.33
CA THR A 137 -1.24 -9.19 -1.98
C THR A 137 -1.11 -10.49 -1.19
N GLY A 138 -1.98 -11.45 -1.51
CA GLY A 138 -1.99 -12.77 -0.90
C GLY A 138 -2.67 -12.89 0.47
N ARG A 139 -2.39 -14.02 1.10
CA ARG A 139 -2.87 -14.45 2.42
C ARG A 139 -1.74 -15.09 3.25
N ILE A 140 -0.50 -14.94 2.83
CA ILE A 140 0.67 -15.52 3.51
C ILE A 140 1.54 -14.37 3.98
N GLY A 141 1.99 -14.43 5.22
CA GLY A 141 2.82 -13.37 5.79
C GLY A 141 3.74 -13.87 6.88
N LEU A 142 4.85 -13.15 7.04
CA LEU A 142 5.79 -13.28 8.14
C LEU A 142 5.23 -12.52 9.35
N GLN A 143 4.87 -13.26 10.38
CA GLN A 143 4.48 -12.75 11.67
C GLN A 143 5.73 -12.64 12.54
N LEU A 144 6.01 -11.43 13.02
CA LEU A 144 7.05 -11.13 14.00
C LEU A 144 6.42 -10.85 15.36
N TYR A 145 7.01 -11.45 16.38
CA TYR A 145 6.78 -11.18 17.79
C TYR A 145 8.05 -10.54 18.32
N MET A 146 7.94 -9.29 18.78
CA MET A 146 9.07 -8.53 19.30
C MET A 146 9.16 -8.69 20.81
N LYS A 147 10.38 -8.64 21.36
CA LYS A 147 10.63 -8.70 22.82
C LYS A 147 9.90 -7.60 23.61
N ASN A 148 9.57 -6.47 22.96
CA ASN A 148 8.79 -5.37 23.56
C ASN A 148 7.26 -5.57 23.49
N GLY A 149 6.79 -6.77 23.15
CA GLY A 149 5.37 -7.12 23.03
C GLY A 149 4.69 -6.63 21.75
N LYS A 150 5.37 -5.85 20.90
CA LYS A 150 4.83 -5.43 19.59
C LYS A 150 4.78 -6.61 18.63
N ARG A 151 3.79 -6.59 17.74
CA ARG A 151 3.58 -7.61 16.73
C ARG A 151 3.55 -6.97 15.35
N PHE A 152 4.21 -7.60 14.39
CA PHE A 152 4.25 -7.14 13.01
C PHE A 152 3.87 -8.28 12.06
N LEU A 153 3.07 -8.00 11.05
CA LEU A 153 2.77 -8.94 9.98
C LEU A 153 3.23 -8.34 8.65
N ILE A 154 4.08 -9.05 7.91
CA ILE A 154 4.54 -8.63 6.58
C ILE A 154 4.03 -9.63 5.56
N GLY A 155 3.15 -9.20 4.65
CA GLY A 155 2.67 -10.04 3.57
C GLY A 155 3.79 -10.43 2.61
N THR A 156 3.78 -11.66 2.12
CA THR A 156 4.75 -12.17 1.12
C THR A 156 4.06 -12.98 0.03
N GLN A 157 4.60 -12.94 -1.18
CA GLN A 157 4.29 -13.88 -2.27
C GLN A 157 5.40 -14.93 -2.46
N LYS A 158 6.53 -14.78 -1.77
CA LYS A 158 7.71 -15.66 -1.88
C LYS A 158 7.99 -16.37 -0.56
N GLN A 159 7.00 -17.14 -0.10
CA GLN A 159 7.01 -17.79 1.23
C GLN A 159 8.35 -18.49 1.54
N GLN A 160 8.73 -19.47 0.73
CA GLN A 160 9.91 -20.31 0.96
C GLN A 160 11.21 -19.49 0.99
N ALA A 161 11.36 -18.53 0.07
CA ALA A 161 12.55 -17.69 0.00
C ALA A 161 12.67 -16.73 1.19
N LEU A 162 11.53 -16.21 1.68
CA LEU A 162 11.49 -15.38 2.87
C LEU A 162 11.84 -16.20 4.12
N GLU A 163 11.31 -17.42 4.23
CA GLU A 163 11.58 -18.35 5.33
C GLU A 163 13.07 -18.65 5.45
N HIS A 164 13.67 -19.06 4.34
CA HIS A 164 15.08 -19.40 4.29
C HIS A 164 15.99 -18.20 4.66
N ALA A 165 15.61 -17.00 4.23
CA ALA A 165 16.35 -15.78 4.59
C ALA A 165 16.18 -15.38 6.06
N MET A 166 14.99 -15.60 6.64
CA MET A 166 14.77 -15.38 8.08
C MET A 166 15.54 -16.38 8.93
N HIS A 167 15.60 -17.65 8.52
CA HIS A 167 16.39 -18.68 9.20
C HIS A 167 17.86 -18.28 9.30
N LYS A 168 18.48 -17.93 8.15
CA LYS A 168 19.87 -17.46 8.08
C LYS A 168 20.14 -16.18 8.88
N LEU A 169 19.13 -15.32 9.02
CA LEU A 169 19.25 -14.10 9.81
C LEU A 169 19.30 -14.40 11.30
N MET A 170 18.47 -15.33 11.78
CA MET A 170 18.37 -15.68 13.19
C MET A 170 19.51 -16.62 13.65
N GLU A 171 19.95 -17.56 12.81
CA GLU A 171 21.10 -18.47 13.12
C GLU A 171 22.42 -17.75 13.38
N LYS A 172 22.58 -16.51 12.91
CA LYS A 172 23.81 -15.73 13.12
C LYS A 172 23.85 -15.08 14.52
N GLU A 173 22.72 -15.04 15.21
CA GLU A 173 22.63 -14.47 16.56
C GLU A 173 22.84 -15.51 17.66
N ASP A 174 22.61 -16.79 17.34
CA ASP A 174 22.99 -17.93 18.19
C ASP A 174 24.50 -18.23 18.09
#